data_AF-A0A5C8LD84-F1
#
_entry.id   AF-A0A5C8LD84-F1
#
_cell.length_a   1.000
_cell.length_b   1.000
_cell.length_c   1.000
_cell.angle_alpha   90.00
_cell.angle_beta   90.00
_cell.angle_gamma   90.00
#
_symmetry.space_group_name_H-M   'P 1'
#
loop_
_entity.id
_entity.type
_entity.pdbx_description
1 polymer ?
#
loop_
_entity_poly.entity_id
_entity_poly.type
_entity_poly.pdbx_seq_one_letter_code
_entity_poly.pdbx_strand_id
1 'polypeptide(L)'
;MNNRNSLKLIGILLISAISFVVGSHIYNKKFHENVKKQPKMYCYDYFRGKDYPVSVLIIEDLDLKQKYLHYYEQLKSGKEPYLPDGIPLKGMPQYHPVYVMEFTKDSLLANVVSYYDRGNLLGGSYTRGWILSECLHEEPPKKKF
;
A
#
# COMPACT_ATOMS: atom_id res chain seq x y z
N MET A 1 45.65 10.60 -13.79
CA MET A 1 44.64 9.71 -14.42
C MET A 1 44.56 10.08 -15.90
N ASN A 2 44.77 9.15 -16.83
CA ASN A 2 44.94 9.47 -18.26
C ASN A 2 43.61 9.96 -18.90
N ASN A 3 43.60 11.03 -19.72
CA ASN A 3 42.39 11.65 -20.27
C ASN A 3 41.47 10.68 -21.05
N ARG A 4 42.06 9.61 -21.60
CA ARG A 4 41.34 8.55 -22.31
C ARG A 4 40.57 7.61 -21.36
N ASN A 5 41.06 7.44 -20.13
CA ASN A 5 40.42 6.60 -19.10
C ASN A 5 39.29 7.37 -18.41
N SER A 6 39.43 8.68 -18.22
CA SER A 6 38.33 9.53 -17.69
C SER A 6 37.16 9.61 -18.68
N LEU A 7 37.41 9.76 -19.98
CA LEU A 7 36.36 9.74 -21.02
C LEU A 7 35.59 8.41 -21.06
N LYS A 8 36.28 7.27 -20.93
CA LYS A 8 35.63 5.96 -20.85
C LYS A 8 34.77 5.82 -19.60
N LEU A 9 35.25 6.28 -18.45
CA LEU A 9 34.50 6.25 -17.18
C LEU A 9 33.23 7.10 -17.26
N ILE A 10 33.33 8.31 -17.83
CA ILE A 10 32.19 9.19 -18.07
C ILE A 10 31.17 8.52 -19.00
N GLY A 11 31.63 7.88 -20.08
CA GLY A 11 30.76 7.12 -20.99
C GLY A 11 30.00 5.99 -20.28
N ILE A 12 30.68 5.21 -19.43
CA ILE A 12 30.05 4.14 -18.65
C ILE A 12 29.02 4.70 -17.67
N LEU A 13 29.34 5.77 -16.96
CA LEU A 13 28.42 6.40 -16.02
C LEU A 13 27.16 6.93 -16.72
N LEU A 14 27.30 7.54 -17.88
CA LEU A 14 26.18 8.02 -18.69
C LEU A 14 25.28 6.86 -19.14
N ILE A 15 25.85 5.77 -19.65
CA ILE A 15 25.08 4.60 -20.08
C ILE A 15 24.35 3.96 -18.90
N SER A 16 25.00 3.83 -17.74
CA SER A 16 24.39 3.29 -16.53
C SER A 16 23.22 4.18 -16.05
N ALA A 17 23.40 5.50 -16.04
CA ALA A 17 22.34 6.44 -15.66
C ALA A 17 21.14 6.36 -16.61
N ILE A 18 21.37 6.36 -17.93
CA ILE A 18 20.30 6.22 -18.94
C ILE A 18 19.57 4.90 -18.76
N SER A 19 20.32 3.80 -18.58
CA SER A 19 19.74 2.46 -18.38
C SER A 19 18.89 2.41 -17.10
N PHE A 20 19.33 3.06 -16.03
CA PHE A 20 18.58 3.14 -14.77
C PHE A 20 17.27 3.93 -14.94
N VAL A 21 17.31 5.06 -15.64
CA VAL A 21 16.10 5.88 -15.91
C VAL A 21 15.10 5.11 -16.77
N VAL A 22 15.55 4.52 -17.88
CA VAL A 22 14.70 3.74 -18.79
C VAL A 22 14.14 2.51 -18.09
N GLY A 23 14.99 1.78 -17.36
CA GLY A 23 14.59 0.60 -16.60
C GLY A 23 13.54 0.95 -15.53
N SER A 24 13.76 2.03 -14.78
CA SER A 24 12.80 2.53 -13.78
C SER A 24 11.47 2.92 -14.42
N HIS A 25 11.49 3.58 -15.57
CA HIS A 25 10.26 3.95 -16.28
C HIS A 25 9.46 2.72 -16.74
N ILE A 26 10.13 1.72 -17.33
CA ILE A 26 9.49 0.48 -17.79
C ILE A 26 8.94 -0.31 -16.59
N TYR A 27 9.72 -0.44 -15.52
CA TYR A 27 9.30 -1.10 -14.29
C TYR A 27 8.05 -0.43 -13.71
N ASN A 28 8.07 0.90 -13.58
CA ASN A 28 6.97 1.65 -13.03
C ASN A 28 5.69 1.49 -13.87
N LYS A 29 5.81 1.59 -15.19
CA LYS A 29 4.70 1.36 -16.12
C LYS A 29 4.10 -0.04 -15.94
N LYS A 30 4.94 -1.09 -15.95
CA LYS A 30 4.49 -2.47 -15.76
C LYS A 30 3.84 -2.69 -14.40
N PHE A 31 4.39 -2.10 -13.34
CA PHE A 31 3.81 -2.16 -12.00
C PHE A 31 2.40 -1.57 -11.99
N HIS A 32 2.21 -0.34 -12.49
CA HIS A 32 0.90 0.30 -12.56
C HIS A 32 -0.10 -0.48 -13.41
N GLU A 33 0.33 -1.03 -14.56
CA GLU A 33 -0.51 -1.90 -15.38
C GLU A 33 -0.90 -3.18 -14.66
N ASN A 34 0.01 -3.78 -13.89
CA ASN A 34 -0.27 -4.99 -13.12
C ASN A 34 -1.24 -4.72 -11.95
N VAL A 35 -1.05 -3.62 -11.21
CA VAL A 35 -1.95 -3.25 -10.12
C VAL A 35 -3.37 -3.05 -10.65
N LYS A 36 -3.53 -2.36 -11.79
CA LYS A 36 -4.85 -2.11 -12.38
C LYS A 36 -5.60 -3.36 -12.83
N LYS A 37 -4.91 -4.50 -12.98
CA LYS A 37 -5.51 -5.80 -13.33
C LYS A 37 -5.95 -6.61 -12.11
N GLN A 38 -5.58 -6.19 -10.90
CA GLN A 38 -5.93 -6.91 -9.68
C GLN A 38 -7.39 -6.72 -9.28
N PRO A 39 -7.96 -7.65 -8.47
CA PRO A 39 -9.28 -7.48 -7.89
C PRO A 39 -9.40 -6.16 -7.13
N LYS A 40 -10.54 -5.48 -7.33
CA LYS A 40 -10.90 -4.27 -6.61
C LYS A 40 -11.82 -4.61 -5.45
N MET A 41 -11.50 -4.12 -4.28
CA MET A 41 -12.30 -4.29 -3.06
C MET A 41 -12.32 -2.98 -2.27
N TYR A 42 -13.15 -2.90 -1.24
CA TYR A 42 -13.21 -1.78 -0.29
C TYR A 42 -12.56 -2.18 1.02
N CYS A 43 -11.87 -1.24 1.65
CA CYS A 43 -11.10 -1.49 2.87
C CYS A 43 -11.64 -0.64 4.02
N TYR A 44 -12.40 -1.25 4.91
CA TYR A 44 -12.96 -0.60 6.08
C TYR A 44 -13.19 -1.60 7.23
N ASP A 45 -13.20 -1.10 8.46
CA ASP A 45 -13.63 -1.88 9.61
C ASP A 45 -14.73 -1.18 10.40
N TYR A 46 -15.41 -1.97 11.24
CA TYR A 46 -16.38 -1.50 12.23
C TYR A 46 -15.87 -1.70 13.66
N PHE A 47 -14.66 -2.26 13.85
CA PHE A 47 -14.16 -2.59 15.18
C PHE A 47 -13.96 -1.33 16.03
N ARG A 48 -13.47 -0.24 15.41
CA ARG A 48 -13.30 1.04 16.11
C ARG A 48 -14.55 1.91 16.06
N GLY A 49 -15.27 1.88 14.94
CA GLY A 49 -16.41 2.77 14.70
C GLY A 49 -17.75 2.25 15.22
N LYS A 50 -17.85 0.96 15.60
CA LYS A 50 -19.09 0.25 15.91
C LYS A 50 -20.13 0.36 14.79
N ASP A 51 -20.84 1.49 14.74
CA ASP A 51 -21.96 1.78 13.85
C ASP A 51 -21.58 2.55 12.59
N TYR A 52 -20.32 2.98 12.45
CA TYR A 52 -19.82 3.70 11.28
C TYR A 52 -18.53 3.06 10.75
N PRO A 53 -18.34 3.03 9.41
CA PRO A 53 -17.14 2.48 8.79
C PRO A 53 -15.94 3.38 9.06
N VAL A 54 -14.78 2.78 9.36
CA VAL A 54 -13.52 3.51 9.58
C VAL A 54 -12.39 3.04 8.69
N SER A 55 -11.46 3.95 8.41
CA SER A 55 -10.25 3.71 7.61
C SER A 55 -9.29 2.77 8.32
N VAL A 56 -9.10 1.56 7.79
CA VAL A 56 -8.23 0.51 8.33
C VAL A 56 -6.78 0.97 8.35
N LEU A 57 -6.10 0.77 9.49
CA LEU A 57 -4.67 1.08 9.61
C LEU A 57 -3.85 0.12 8.76
N ILE A 58 -2.72 0.57 8.23
CA ILE A 58 -1.81 -0.26 7.44
C ILE A 58 -0.45 -0.40 8.10
N ILE A 59 0.22 -1.51 7.81
CA ILE A 59 1.67 -1.63 8.03
C ILE A 59 2.36 -1.77 6.67
N GLU A 60 3.46 -1.04 6.48
CA GLU A 60 4.29 -1.19 5.28
C GLU A 60 5.36 -2.27 5.48
N ASP A 61 5.77 -2.45 6.74
CA ASP A 61 6.75 -3.43 7.18
C ASP A 61 6.07 -4.66 7.81
N LEU A 62 6.40 -5.85 7.30
CA LEU A 62 5.87 -7.12 7.80
C LEU A 62 6.44 -7.50 9.17
N ASP A 63 7.56 -6.91 9.61
CA ASP A 63 8.12 -7.13 10.94
C ASP A 63 7.16 -6.63 12.04
N LEU A 64 6.24 -5.72 11.69
CA LEU A 64 5.18 -5.22 12.57
C LEU A 64 3.96 -6.14 12.64
N LYS A 65 3.92 -7.24 11.87
CA LYS A 65 2.75 -8.13 11.74
C LYS A 65 2.18 -8.55 13.09
N GLN A 66 2.99 -9.04 14.01
CA GLN A 66 2.48 -9.56 15.29
C GLN A 66 1.86 -8.46 16.16
N LYS A 67 2.50 -7.29 16.23
CA LYS A 67 1.97 -6.13 16.95
C LYS A 67 0.65 -5.66 16.34
N TYR A 68 0.57 -5.65 15.02
CA TYR A 68 -0.62 -5.25 14.26
C TYR A 68 -1.79 -6.22 14.45
N LEU A 69 -1.54 -7.53 14.36
CA LEU A 69 -2.57 -8.54 14.60
C LEU A 69 -3.08 -8.48 16.04
N HIS A 70 -2.18 -8.35 17.01
CA HIS A 70 -2.54 -8.22 18.42
C HIS A 70 -3.40 -6.97 18.70
N TYR A 71 -3.08 -5.84 18.06
CA TYR A 71 -3.90 -4.63 18.13
C TYR A 71 -5.35 -4.89 17.65
N TYR A 72 -5.51 -5.55 16.49
CA TYR A 72 -6.84 -5.87 15.96
C TYR A 72 -7.59 -6.94 16.77
N GLU A 73 -6.89 -7.91 17.38
CA GLU A 73 -7.49 -8.86 18.32
C GLU A 73 -8.09 -8.15 19.53
N GLN A 74 -7.36 -7.17 20.11
CA GLN A 74 -7.87 -6.39 21.23
C GLN A 74 -9.11 -5.56 20.83
N LEU A 75 -9.08 -4.91 19.68
CA LEU A 75 -10.24 -4.19 19.14
C LEU A 75 -11.46 -5.10 18.99
N LYS A 76 -11.27 -6.29 18.41
CA LYS A 76 -12.34 -7.29 18.25
C LYS A 76 -12.91 -7.77 19.58
N SER A 77 -12.10 -7.80 20.63
CA SER A 77 -12.55 -8.15 21.99
C SER A 77 -13.34 -7.03 22.69
N GLY A 78 -13.54 -5.88 22.02
CA GLY A 78 -14.24 -4.72 22.58
C GLY A 78 -13.36 -3.86 23.51
N LYS A 79 -12.06 -4.15 23.59
CA LYS A 79 -11.09 -3.31 24.29
C LYS A 79 -10.60 -2.22 23.36
N GLU A 80 -10.28 -1.05 23.90
CA GLU A 80 -9.59 0.00 23.16
C GLU A 80 -8.07 -0.13 23.40
N PRO A 81 -7.33 -0.80 22.50
CA PRO A 81 -5.90 -0.99 22.68
C PRO A 81 -5.13 0.32 22.48
N TYR A 82 -4.02 0.44 23.20
CA TYR A 82 -2.97 1.37 22.82
C TYR A 82 -2.38 0.94 21.47
N LEU A 83 -2.21 1.88 20.54
CA LEU A 83 -1.55 1.62 19.27
C LEU A 83 -0.04 1.49 19.52
N PRO A 84 0.59 0.31 19.33
CA PRO A 84 2.00 0.14 19.62
C PRO A 84 2.89 1.11 18.83
N ASP A 85 3.92 1.61 19.51
CA ASP A 85 4.95 2.42 18.88
C ASP A 85 5.57 1.65 17.70
N GLY A 86 5.58 2.30 16.53
CA GLY A 86 6.04 1.72 15.26
C GLY A 86 4.93 1.37 14.28
N ILE A 87 3.67 1.21 14.70
CA ILE A 87 2.57 1.11 13.72
C ILE A 87 2.24 2.53 13.22
N PRO A 88 2.37 2.80 11.91
CA PRO A 88 2.13 4.14 11.39
C PRO A 88 0.65 4.51 11.51
N LEU A 89 0.39 5.79 11.83
CA LEU A 89 -0.94 6.39 11.77
C LEU A 89 -1.35 6.67 10.32
N LYS A 90 -1.37 5.62 9.51
CA LYS A 90 -1.68 5.65 8.09
C LYS A 90 -2.82 4.67 7.81
N GLY A 91 -3.88 5.17 7.19
CA GLY A 91 -5.07 4.40 6.88
C GLY A 91 -5.32 4.25 5.38
N MET A 92 -6.03 3.17 5.01
CA MET A 92 -6.61 3.04 3.67
C MET A 92 -7.90 3.84 3.56
N PRO A 93 -8.22 4.39 2.38
CA PRO A 93 -9.44 5.16 2.20
C PRO A 93 -10.67 4.25 2.23
N GLN A 94 -11.56 4.47 3.19
CA GLN A 94 -12.73 3.62 3.42
C GLN A 94 -13.79 3.68 2.31
N TYR A 95 -13.88 4.78 1.55
CA TYR A 95 -14.89 4.98 0.50
C TYR A 95 -14.34 4.88 -0.93
N HIS A 96 -13.07 4.54 -1.10
CA HIS A 96 -12.44 4.35 -2.40
C HIS A 96 -11.95 2.92 -2.56
N PRO A 97 -12.13 2.30 -3.74
CA PRO A 97 -11.67 0.94 -3.95
C PRO A 97 -10.15 0.86 -3.91
N VAL A 98 -9.65 -0.24 -3.36
CA VAL A 98 -8.24 -0.64 -3.33
C VAL A 98 -8.03 -1.86 -4.21
N TYR A 99 -6.82 -2.02 -4.73
CA TYR A 99 -6.39 -3.17 -5.52
C TYR A 99 -5.74 -4.21 -4.60
N VAL A 100 -6.21 -5.45 -4.64
CA VAL A 100 -5.71 -6.54 -3.79
C VAL A 100 -4.58 -7.26 -4.52
N MET A 101 -3.33 -7.01 -4.10
CA MET A 101 -2.14 -7.49 -4.79
C MET A 101 -1.79 -8.94 -4.41
N GLU A 102 -1.85 -9.25 -3.12
CA GLU A 102 -1.51 -10.55 -2.57
C GLU A 102 -2.50 -10.91 -1.48
N PHE A 103 -3.30 -11.93 -1.76
CA PHE A 103 -4.29 -12.47 -0.83
C PHE A 103 -4.39 -13.98 -1.04
N THR A 104 -4.13 -14.74 0.01
CA THR A 104 -4.57 -16.14 0.09
C THR A 104 -5.71 -16.19 1.10
N LYS A 105 -6.69 -17.08 0.89
CA LYS A 105 -7.85 -17.22 1.79
C LYS A 105 -7.44 -17.52 3.25
N ASP A 106 -6.25 -18.07 3.44
CA ASP A 106 -5.70 -18.42 4.76
C ASP A 106 -4.75 -17.34 5.33
N SER A 107 -4.50 -16.25 4.60
CA SER A 107 -3.63 -15.17 5.09
C SER A 107 -4.44 -14.20 5.96
N LEU A 108 -3.95 -14.01 7.20
CA LEU A 108 -4.47 -12.98 8.12
C LEU A 108 -4.28 -11.56 7.57
N LEU A 109 -3.32 -11.36 6.66
CA LEU A 109 -3.03 -10.07 6.06
C LEU A 109 -3.20 -10.10 4.54
N ALA A 110 -3.66 -9.01 3.96
CA ALA A 110 -3.71 -8.79 2.52
C ALA A 110 -2.82 -7.60 2.14
N ASN A 111 -2.05 -7.73 1.06
CA ASN A 111 -1.31 -6.60 0.49
C ASN A 111 -2.24 -5.83 -0.44
N VAL A 112 -2.43 -4.53 -0.19
CA VAL A 112 -3.33 -3.70 -0.98
C VAL A 112 -2.67 -2.41 -1.44
N VAL A 113 -3.15 -1.89 -2.56
CA VAL A 113 -2.71 -0.62 -3.16
C VAL A 113 -3.94 0.26 -3.41
N SER A 114 -3.93 1.49 -2.89
CA SER A 114 -4.89 2.53 -3.21
C SER A 114 -4.24 3.59 -4.10
N TYR A 115 -4.85 3.92 -5.24
CA TYR A 115 -4.43 5.07 -6.04
C TYR A 115 -5.23 6.31 -5.64
N TYR A 116 -4.51 7.37 -5.31
CA TYR A 116 -5.04 8.72 -5.25
C TYR A 116 -4.69 9.40 -6.56
N ASP A 117 -5.71 9.71 -7.36
CA ASP A 117 -5.51 10.53 -8.54
C ASP A 117 -5.17 11.97 -8.09
N ARG A 118 -3.92 12.38 -8.31
CA ARG A 118 -3.47 13.76 -8.09
C ARG A 118 -3.47 14.59 -9.38
N GLY A 119 -4.13 14.09 -10.43
CA GLY A 119 -4.19 14.70 -11.75
C GLY A 119 -2.95 14.41 -12.62
N ASN A 120 -3.07 14.73 -13.91
CA ASN A 120 -2.08 14.40 -14.95
C ASN A 120 -0.71 15.09 -14.79
N LEU A 121 -0.60 16.13 -13.95
CA LEU A 121 0.59 16.98 -13.82
C LEU A 121 1.61 16.49 -12.79
N LEU A 122 1.17 15.78 -11.75
CA LEU A 122 2.04 15.35 -10.64
C LEU A 122 2.24 13.83 -10.56
N GLY A 123 1.59 13.09 -11.46
CA GLY A 123 1.51 11.63 -11.40
C GLY A 123 0.57 11.15 -10.29
N GLY A 124 0.01 9.95 -10.45
CA GLY A 124 -0.78 9.32 -9.41
C GLY A 124 0.08 8.98 -8.21
N SER A 125 -0.31 9.42 -7.00
CA SER A 125 0.28 8.93 -5.77
C SER A 125 -0.48 7.69 -5.32
N TYR A 126 0.20 6.68 -4.84
CA TYR A 126 -0.45 5.50 -4.29
C TYR A 126 -0.02 5.25 -2.86
N THR A 127 -0.94 4.66 -2.09
CA THR A 127 -0.65 4.13 -0.77
C THR A 127 -0.68 2.61 -0.88
N ARG A 128 0.39 1.97 -0.44
CA ARG A 128 0.51 0.50 -0.40
C ARG A 128 0.77 0.07 1.02
N GLY A 129 0.22 -1.06 1.42
CA GLY A 129 0.53 -1.67 2.70
C GLY A 129 -0.20 -2.99 2.91
N TRP A 130 0.09 -3.61 4.04
CA TRP A 130 -0.60 -4.78 4.55
C TRP A 130 -1.72 -4.34 5.47
N ILE A 131 -2.88 -4.96 5.28
CA ILE A 131 -4.07 -4.78 6.10
C ILE A 131 -4.56 -6.12 6.62
N LEU A 132 -5.38 -6.10 7.67
CA LEU A 132 -6.12 -7.27 8.09
C LEU A 132 -7.10 -7.70 6.98
N SER A 133 -7.03 -8.96 6.56
CA SER A 133 -7.78 -9.45 5.40
C SER A 133 -9.29 -9.42 5.61
N GLU A 134 -9.77 -9.61 6.84
CA GLU A 134 -11.20 -9.53 7.19
C GLU A 134 -11.80 -8.12 7.02
N CYS A 135 -10.96 -7.10 6.83
CA CYS A 135 -11.39 -5.74 6.55
C CYS A 135 -11.59 -5.44 5.06
N LEU A 136 -11.44 -6.46 4.20
CA LEU A 136 -11.73 -6.36 2.76
C LEU A 136 -13.16 -6.77 2.46
N HIS A 137 -13.86 -5.90 1.73
CA HIS A 137 -15.27 -6.08 1.37
C HIS A 137 -15.44 -5.91 -0.13
N GLU A 138 -16.35 -6.66 -0.74
CA GLU A 138 -16.68 -6.50 -2.16
C GLU A 138 -17.47 -5.21 -2.42
N GLU A 139 -18.30 -4.80 -1.45
CA GLU A 139 -19.17 -3.64 -1.54
C GLU A 139 -18.60 -2.44 -0.76
N PRO A 140 -18.88 -1.19 -1.20
CA PRO A 140 -18.54 -0.01 -0.42
C PRO A 140 -19.33 0.03 0.90
N PRO A 141 -18.78 0.67 1.94
CA PRO A 141 -19.50 0.79 3.18
C PRO A 141 -20.73 1.70 3.01
N LYS A 142 -21.84 1.35 3.67
CA LYS A 142 -23.07 2.14 3.64
C LYS A 142 -22.81 3.54 4.20
N LYS A 143 -23.07 4.58 3.40
CA LYS A 143 -23.06 5.97 3.87
C LYS A 143 -24.28 6.16 4.76
N LYS A 144 -24.08 6.44 6.04
CA LYS A 144 -25.13 7.02 6.89
C LYS A 144 -25.20 8.50 6.54
N PHE A 145 -26.30 8.91 5.91
CA PHE A 145 -26.67 10.30 5.71
C PHE A 145 -27.25 10.86 7.01
#